data_AF-A0A094HSL3-F1
#
_entry.id   AF-A0A094HSL3-F1
#
_cell.length_a   1.000
_cell.length_b   1.000
_cell.length_c   1.000
_cell.angle_alpha   90.00
_cell.angle_beta   90.00
_cell.angle_gamma   90.00
#
_symmetry.space_group_name_H-M   'P 1'
#
loop_
_entity.id
_entity.type
_entity.pdbx_description
1 polymer ?
#
loop_
_entity_poly.entity_id
_entity_poly.type
_entity_poly.pdbx_seq_one_letter_code
_entity_poly.pdbx_strand_id
1 'polypeptide(L)'
;MASTAQACVNFGAVTSYSNGQIDGGITDNGAHTCTINTIPGFSGGTADENAYWPASCISGYSATIRKKGAEIAYCNPSNCFTFAANCDYDSDAIRCNANVFGC
;
A
#
# COMPACT_ATOMS: atom_id res chain seq x y z
N MET A 1 -9.24 28.51 -11.94
CA MET A 1 -8.57 27.21 -12.14
C MET A 1 -8.67 26.47 -10.83
N ALA A 2 -9.54 25.46 -10.74
CA ALA A 2 -9.71 24.67 -9.53
C ALA A 2 -8.44 23.83 -9.35
N SER A 3 -7.57 24.23 -8.43
CA SER A 3 -6.41 23.45 -8.03
C SER A 3 -6.98 22.20 -7.35
N THR A 4 -7.09 21.09 -8.09
CA THR A 4 -7.34 19.79 -7.48
C THR A 4 -6.18 19.56 -6.52
N ALA A 5 -6.45 19.60 -5.21
CA ALA A 5 -5.43 19.30 -4.21
C ALA A 5 -4.81 17.95 -4.59
N GLN A 6 -3.55 17.96 -5.01
CA GLN A 6 -2.86 16.73 -5.38
C GLN A 6 -2.70 15.92 -4.10
N ALA A 7 -3.14 14.66 -4.10
CA ALA A 7 -2.88 13.77 -2.98
C ALA A 7 -1.36 13.69 -2.79
N CYS A 8 -0.91 14.01 -1.59
CA CYS A 8 0.50 14.04 -1.25
C CYS A 8 1.04 12.62 -1.16
N VAL A 9 0.21 11.63 -0.79
CA VAL A 9 0.54 10.21 -0.92
C VAL A 9 -0.58 9.46 -1.64
N ASN A 10 -0.21 8.65 -2.61
CA ASN A 10 -1.07 7.70 -3.30
C ASN A 10 -0.56 6.29 -3.04
N PHE A 11 -1.45 5.41 -2.61
CA PHE A 11 -1.18 3.99 -2.44
C PHE A 11 -2.11 3.20 -3.35
N GLY A 12 -1.57 2.15 -3.95
CA GLY A 12 -2.34 1.16 -4.70
C GLY A 12 -1.72 -0.22 -4.54
N ALA A 13 -2.54 -1.23 -4.26
CA ALA A 13 -2.10 -2.62 -4.21
C ALA A 13 -3.20 -3.57 -4.65
N VAL A 14 -2.79 -4.72 -5.20
CA VAL A 14 -3.64 -5.85 -5.58
C VAL A 14 -3.13 -7.09 -4.87
N THR A 15 -4.00 -7.75 -4.11
CA THR A 15 -3.70 -9.00 -3.41
C THR A 15 -4.47 -10.14 -4.05
N SER A 16 -3.79 -11.11 -4.66
CA SER A 16 -4.43 -12.26 -5.30
C SER A 16 -4.85 -13.32 -4.27
N TYR A 17 -6.07 -13.85 -4.41
CA TYR A 17 -6.50 -14.99 -3.60
C TYR A 17 -5.86 -16.31 -4.03
N SER A 18 -5.43 -16.40 -5.28
CA SER A 18 -4.91 -17.65 -5.87
C SER A 18 -3.58 -18.09 -5.26
N ASN A 19 -2.70 -17.14 -4.95
CA ASN A 19 -1.33 -17.40 -4.51
C ASN A 19 -0.88 -16.50 -3.33
N GLY A 20 -1.77 -15.65 -2.80
CA GLY A 20 -1.49 -14.74 -1.69
C GLY A 20 -0.52 -13.59 -2.02
N GLN A 21 -0.15 -13.43 -3.29
CA GLN A 21 0.76 -12.38 -3.74
C GLN A 21 0.08 -11.02 -3.65
N ILE A 22 0.82 -10.03 -3.13
CA ILE A 22 0.50 -8.62 -3.24
C ILE A 22 1.48 -7.92 -4.17
N ASP A 23 0.94 -7.10 -5.06
CA ASP A 23 1.68 -6.22 -5.95
C ASP A 23 1.13 -4.80 -5.83
N GLY A 24 2.00 -3.80 -5.81
CA GLY A 24 1.57 -2.42 -5.64
C GLY A 24 2.70 -1.44 -5.36
N GLY A 25 2.34 -0.29 -4.81
CA GLY A 25 3.32 0.70 -4.41
C GLY A 25 2.72 1.96 -3.80
N ILE A 26 3.64 2.86 -3.46
CA ILE A 26 3.35 4.16 -2.87
C ILE A 26 4.05 5.22 -3.71
N THR A 27 3.30 6.27 -4.05
CA THR A 27 3.79 7.49 -4.70
C THR A 27 3.60 8.65 -3.74
N ASP A 28 4.67 9.34 -3.39
CA ASP A 28 4.68 10.50 -2.50
C ASP A 28 5.08 11.74 -3.31
N ASN A 29 4.25 12.77 -3.28
CA ASN A 29 4.40 14.03 -4.00
C ASN A 29 4.71 13.84 -5.50
N GLY A 30 4.11 12.80 -6.10
CA GLY A 30 4.29 12.44 -7.52
C GLY A 30 5.54 11.60 -7.82
N ALA A 31 6.38 11.29 -6.83
CA ALA A 31 7.51 10.39 -6.97
C ALA A 31 7.18 8.99 -6.43
N HIS A 32 7.47 7.94 -7.19
CA HIS A 32 7.29 6.56 -6.72
C HIS A 32 8.34 6.24 -5.65
N THR A 33 7.91 5.98 -4.41
CA THR A 33 8.80 5.84 -3.25
C THR A 33 8.91 4.40 -2.77
N CYS A 34 7.84 3.61 -2.85
CA CYS A 34 7.83 2.22 -2.41
C CYS A 34 7.20 1.30 -3.45
N THR A 35 7.80 0.14 -3.65
CA THR A 35 7.26 -0.96 -4.46
C THR A 35 6.92 -2.13 -3.55
N ILE A 36 5.74 -2.70 -3.76
CA ILE A 36 5.29 -3.91 -3.11
C ILE A 36 5.28 -4.98 -4.20
N ASN A 37 6.10 -6.01 -4.04
CA ASN A 37 6.12 -7.16 -4.92
C ASN A 37 6.55 -8.34 -4.06
N THR A 38 5.57 -9.13 -3.63
CA THR A 38 5.85 -10.33 -2.84
C THR A 38 5.90 -11.57 -3.73
N ILE A 39 6.75 -12.52 -3.36
CA ILE A 39 6.91 -13.76 -4.09
C ILE A 39 5.68 -14.66 -3.84
N PRO A 40 5.17 -15.40 -4.84
CA PRO A 40 4.13 -16.41 -4.64
C PRO A 40 4.47 -17.37 -3.50
N GLY A 41 3.50 -17.62 -2.60
CA GLY A 41 3.73 -18.46 -1.42
C GLY A 41 4.20 -17.70 -0.17
N PHE A 42 4.14 -16.36 -0.17
CA PHE A 42 4.22 -15.59 1.08
C PHE A 42 3.09 -16.04 2.01
N SER A 43 3.43 -16.75 3.08
CA SER A 43 2.50 -17.33 4.05
C SER A 43 1.90 -16.29 5.01
N GLY A 44 1.63 -15.08 4.50
CA GLY A 44 0.58 -14.22 5.05
C GLY A 44 -0.73 -14.75 4.52
N GLY A 45 -1.21 -15.86 5.11
CA GLY A 45 -2.36 -16.58 4.59
C GLY A 45 -3.51 -15.63 4.30
N THR A 46 -4.33 -15.94 3.29
CA THR A 46 -5.58 -15.21 3.04
C THR A 46 -6.53 -15.18 4.25
N ALA A 47 -6.23 -15.94 5.31
CA ALA A 47 -6.92 -15.91 6.60
C ALA A 47 -6.23 -15.05 7.69
N ASP A 48 -4.96 -14.66 7.54
CA ASP A 48 -4.23 -13.86 8.53
C ASP A 48 -4.35 -12.36 8.22
N GLU A 49 -5.30 -11.70 8.87
CA GLU A 49 -5.50 -10.25 8.77
C GLU A 49 -4.32 -9.43 9.32
N ASN A 50 -3.45 -10.04 10.12
CA ASN A 50 -2.28 -9.39 10.72
C ASN A 50 -0.99 -9.65 9.94
N ALA A 51 -1.06 -10.33 8.79
CA ALA A 51 0.10 -10.52 7.95
C ALA A 51 0.73 -9.17 7.56
N TYR A 52 2.06 -9.16 7.53
CA TYR A 52 2.87 -8.00 7.18
C TYR A 52 3.46 -8.21 5.79
N TRP A 53 3.19 -7.30 4.86
CA TRP A 53 3.80 -7.37 3.53
C TRP A 53 4.97 -6.40 3.43
N PRO A 54 6.18 -6.90 3.12
CA PRO A 54 7.34 -6.05 2.97
C PRO A 54 7.18 -5.15 1.73
N ALA A 55 7.51 -3.87 1.87
CA ALA A 55 7.69 -2.94 0.77
C ALA A 55 9.17 -2.62 0.60
N SER A 56 9.63 -2.58 -0.66
CA SER A 56 10.95 -2.07 -1.01
C SER A 56 10.83 -0.59 -1.29
N CYS A 57 11.40 0.25 -0.42
CA CYS A 57 11.35 1.70 -0.53
C CYS A 57 12.73 2.28 -0.85
N ILE A 58 12.75 3.43 -1.53
CA ILE A 58 13.96 4.22 -1.74
C ILE A 58 14.49 4.77 -0.41
N SER A 59 15.76 5.19 -0.37
CA SER A 59 16.40 5.67 0.86
C SER A 59 15.63 6.82 1.53
N GLY A 60 15.45 6.73 2.85
CA GLY A 60 14.69 7.71 3.63
C GLY A 60 13.18 7.45 3.71
N TYR A 61 12.68 6.42 3.04
CA TYR A 61 11.27 6.03 3.06
C TYR A 61 11.10 4.62 3.60
N SER A 62 9.98 4.37 4.25
CA SER A 62 9.58 3.03 4.68
C SER A 62 8.08 2.87 4.66
N ALA A 63 7.62 1.64 4.42
CA ALA A 63 6.21 1.31 4.45
C ALA A 63 6.00 -0.09 5.02
N THR A 64 4.97 -0.21 5.86
CA THR A 64 4.46 -1.48 6.37
C THR A 64 3.01 -1.61 5.98
N ILE A 65 2.70 -2.65 5.23
CA ILE A 65 1.35 -2.94 4.75
C ILE A 65 0.77 -4.06 5.61
N ARG A 66 -0.46 -3.84 6.08
CA ARG A 66 -1.24 -4.76 6.95
C ARG A 66 -2.62 -4.98 6.37
N LYS A 67 -3.35 -5.99 6.88
CA LYS A 67 -4.74 -6.29 6.50
C LYS A 67 -4.97 -6.34 4.98
N LYS A 68 -4.06 -7.02 4.26
CA LYS A 68 -4.10 -7.19 2.80
C LYS A 68 -4.15 -5.89 2.00
N GLY A 69 -3.50 -4.85 2.50
CA GLY A 69 -3.49 -3.53 1.87
C GLY A 69 -4.51 -2.55 2.44
N ALA A 70 -5.38 -2.96 3.37
CA ALA A 70 -6.36 -2.05 3.97
C ALA A 70 -5.77 -1.04 4.96
N GLU A 71 -4.59 -1.33 5.53
CA GLU A 71 -3.93 -0.44 6.48
C GLU A 71 -2.44 -0.30 6.17
N ILE A 72 -1.98 0.93 6.06
CA ILE A 72 -0.61 1.26 5.66
C ILE A 72 -0.01 2.17 6.72
N ALA A 73 1.12 1.77 7.27
CA ALA A 73 2.02 2.67 7.98
C ALA A 73 3.11 3.12 7.02
N TYR A 74 3.30 4.42 6.87
CA TYR A 74 4.23 5.00 5.91
C TYR A 74 5.06 6.11 6.58
N CYS A 75 6.36 6.10 6.30
CA CYS A 75 7.27 7.15 6.70
C CYS A 75 7.98 7.70 5.47
N ASN A 76 8.02 9.03 5.38
CA ASN A 76 8.93 9.77 4.53
C ASN A 76 10.00 10.45 5.39
N PRO A 77 11.00 11.14 4.80
CA PRO A 77 12.07 11.78 5.56
C PRO A 77 11.62 12.83 6.57
N SER A 78 10.38 13.31 6.49
CA SER A 78 9.86 14.40 7.33
C SER A 78 8.83 13.92 8.36
N ASN A 79 8.05 12.88 8.07
CA ASN A 79 6.95 12.44 8.91
C ASN A 79 6.63 10.95 8.74
N CYS A 80 6.03 10.37 9.78
CA CYS A 80 5.49 9.02 9.80
C CYS A 80 4.00 9.06 10.16
N PHE A 81 3.17 8.37 9.40
CA PHE A 81 1.73 8.31 9.65
C PHE A 81 1.13 6.99 9.17
N THR A 82 -0.07 6.71 9.66
CA THR A 82 -0.89 5.57 9.23
C THR A 82 -2.14 6.05 8.53
N PHE A 83 -2.52 5.35 7.47
CA PHE A 83 -3.76 5.60 6.77
C PHE A 83 -4.43 4.29 6.36
N ALA A 84 -5.76 4.35 6.21
CA ALA A 84 -6.55 3.25 5.70
C ALA A 84 -6.73 3.39 4.18
N ALA A 85 -6.71 2.27 3.47
CA ALA A 85 -7.10 2.20 2.07
C ALA A 85 -8.56 1.76 1.93
N ASN A 86 -9.19 2.21 0.86
CA ASN A 86 -10.45 1.64 0.44
C ASN A 86 -10.16 0.38 -0.39
N CYS A 87 -10.83 -0.72 -0.09
CA CYS A 87 -10.57 -2.01 -0.73
C CYS A 87 -11.83 -2.56 -1.40
N ASP A 88 -11.68 -2.91 -2.67
CA ASP A 88 -12.66 -3.65 -3.45
C ASP A 88 -12.34 -5.14 -3.39
N TYR A 89 -13.31 -5.97 -3.00
CA TYR A 89 -13.17 -7.40 -2.80
C TYR A 89 -13.87 -8.13 -3.94
N ASP A 90 -13.11 -8.44 -4.99
CA ASP A 90 -13.62 -9.18 -6.14
C ASP A 90 -13.46 -10.69 -5.92
N SER A 91 -13.94 -11.48 -6.87
CA SER A 91 -13.85 -12.93 -6.91
C SER A 91 -12.40 -13.46 -7.03
N ASP A 92 -11.49 -12.70 -7.64
CA ASP A 92 -10.12 -13.14 -7.94
C ASP A 92 -9.05 -12.50 -7.04
N ALA A 93 -9.30 -11.27 -6.57
CA ALA A 93 -8.33 -10.47 -5.85
C ALA A 93 -8.99 -9.38 -4.99
N ILE A 94 -8.19 -8.81 -4.08
CA ILE A 94 -8.52 -7.60 -3.33
C ILE A 94 -7.73 -6.45 -3.93
N ARG A 95 -8.41 -5.35 -4.29
CA ARG A 95 -7.78 -4.16 -4.87
C ARG A 95 -7.96 -3.01 -3.90
N CYS A 96 -6.86 -2.55 -3.30
CA CYS A 96 -6.87 -1.48 -2.30
C CYS A 96 -6.21 -0.22 -2.85
N ASN A 97 -6.83 0.93 -2.62
CA ASN A 97 -6.27 2.24 -2.98
C ASN A 97 -6.51 3.28 -1.89
N ALA A 98 -5.57 4.20 -1.72
CA ALA A 98 -5.70 5.33 -0.80
C ALA A 98 -5.08 6.59 -1.39
N ASN A 99 -5.78 7.72 -1.23
CA ASN A 99 -5.27 9.04 -1.57
C ASN A 99 -5.26 9.87 -0.28
N VAL A 100 -4.07 10.18 0.22
CA VAL A 100 -3.86 10.95 1.45
C VAL A 100 -3.60 12.40 1.07
N PHE A 101 -4.25 13.31 1.79
CA PHE A 101 -4.12 14.76 1.61
C PHE A 101 -3.62 15.39 2.91
N GLY A 102 -2.81 16.45 2.82
CA GLY A 102 -2.34 17.21 3.98
C GLY A 102 -1.15 16.59 4.73
N CYS A 103 -0.35 15.78 4.03
CA CYS A 103 1.04 15.52 4.38
C CYS A 103 1.96 16.59 3.75
#